data_AF-A0A7W4CJE5-F1
#
_entry.id   AF-A0A7W4CJE5-F1
#
_cell.length_a   1.000
_cell.length_b   1.000
_cell.length_c   1.000
_cell.angle_alpha   90.00
_cell.angle_beta   90.00
_cell.angle_gamma   90.00
#
_symmetry.space_group_name_H-M   'P 1'
#
loop_
_entity.id
_entity.type
_entity.pdbx_description
1 polymer ?
#
loop_
_entity_poly.entity_id
_entity_poly.type
_entity_poly.pdbx_seq_one_letter_code
_entity_poly.pdbx_strand_id
1 'polypeptide(L)'
;MDGWHHAAGAKMIPAALWWRPLCCGDSAGVVADGVRLVREGGGMLDVSTLGKLAVRGPDAGAFLDRIYTMAHENQPVGRAALLNEA
;
A
#
# COMPACT_ATOMS: atom_id res chain seq x y z
N MET A 1 -11.88 0.91 7.75
CA MET A 1 -11.78 2.33 8.14
C MET A 1 -12.77 3.23 7.40
N ASP A 2 -13.69 2.67 6.60
CA ASP A 2 -14.68 3.42 5.83
C ASP A 2 -15.42 4.52 6.62
N GLY A 3 -16.08 4.16 7.72
CA GLY A 3 -16.77 5.14 8.58
C GLY A 3 -15.87 6.24 9.16
N TRP A 4 -14.59 5.93 9.42
CA TRP A 4 -13.62 6.94 9.86
C TRP A 4 -13.28 7.92 8.73
N HIS A 5 -13.09 7.42 7.50
CA HIS A 5 -12.82 8.27 6.33
C HIS A 5 -13.99 9.22 6.08
N HIS A 6 -15.22 8.72 6.12
CA HIS A 6 -16.41 9.56 5.98
C HIS A 6 -16.52 10.62 7.09
N ALA A 7 -16.27 10.25 8.34
CA ALA A 7 -16.27 11.20 9.47
C ALA A 7 -15.14 12.24 9.37
N ALA A 8 -13.99 11.89 8.80
CA ALA A 8 -12.86 12.77 8.57
C ALA A 8 -13.03 13.69 7.34
N GLY A 9 -14.18 13.65 6.66
CA GLY A 9 -14.43 14.45 5.46
C GLY A 9 -13.57 14.02 4.28
N ALA A 10 -13.30 12.71 4.15
CA ALA A 10 -12.54 12.18 3.04
C ALA A 10 -13.31 12.29 1.73
N LYS A 11 -12.63 12.77 0.69
CA LYS A 11 -13.10 12.67 -0.69
C LYS A 11 -12.88 11.24 -1.18
N MET A 12 -13.96 10.46 -1.27
CA MET A 12 -13.91 9.06 -1.69
C MET A 12 -13.93 8.95 -3.23
N ILE A 13 -13.05 8.12 -3.78
CA ILE A 13 -12.96 7.83 -5.22
C ILE A 13 -13.05 6.32 -5.47
N PRO A 14 -13.60 5.89 -6.62
CA PRO A 14 -13.59 4.48 -6.98
C PRO A 14 -12.18 4.03 -7.41
N ALA A 15 -11.79 2.85 -6.97
CA ALA A 15 -10.62 2.10 -7.40
C ALA A 15 -11.05 0.66 -7.68
N ALA A 16 -11.43 0.40 -8.94
CA ALA A 16 -12.21 -0.78 -9.32
C ALA A 16 -13.48 -0.90 -8.44
N LEU A 17 -13.66 -2.00 -7.70
CA LEU A 17 -14.81 -2.23 -6.82
C LEU A 17 -14.67 -1.62 -5.43
N TRP A 18 -13.54 -0.97 -5.11
CA TRP A 18 -13.30 -0.35 -3.81
C TRP A 18 -13.56 1.16 -3.85
N TRP A 19 -14.06 1.71 -2.75
CA TRP A 19 -14.01 3.15 -2.50
C TRP A 19 -12.77 3.47 -1.65
N ARG A 20 -11.94 4.40 -2.12
CA ARG A 20 -10.69 4.80 -1.46
C ARG A 20 -10.67 6.30 -1.19
N PRO A 21 -10.13 6.74 -0.05
CA PRO A 21 -9.94 8.17 0.21
C PRO A 21 -8.85 8.72 -0.72
N LEU A 22 -9.15 9.80 -1.44
CA LEU A 22 -8.18 10.58 -2.22
C LEU A 22 -7.42 11.55 -1.32
N CYS A 23 -8.15 12.27 -0.48
CA CYS A 23 -7.64 13.22 0.50
C CYS A 23 -8.70 13.44 1.60
N CYS A 24 -8.28 13.89 2.78
CA CYS A 24 -9.19 14.29 3.86
C CYS A 24 -9.21 15.81 3.98
N GLY A 25 -10.36 16.43 3.71
CA GLY A 25 -10.53 17.89 3.62
C GLY A 25 -10.81 18.37 2.19
N ASP A 26 -11.29 19.61 2.09
CA ASP A 26 -11.88 20.19 0.86
C ASP A 26 -11.19 21.49 0.40
N SER A 27 -10.00 21.81 0.93
CA SER A 27 -9.25 22.99 0.49
C SER A 27 -8.44 22.70 -0.78
N ALA A 28 -8.25 23.71 -1.63
CA ALA A 28 -7.45 23.59 -2.86
C ALA A 28 -5.99 23.15 -2.61
N GLY A 29 -5.46 23.36 -1.40
CA GLY A 29 -4.10 23.00 -0.99
C GLY A 29 -3.97 21.67 -0.24
N VAL A 30 -5.07 20.97 0.04
CA VAL A 30 -5.11 19.83 0.99
C VAL A 30 -4.09 18.73 0.68
N VAL A 31 -3.85 18.46 -0.61
CA VAL A 31 -2.88 17.44 -1.04
C VAL A 31 -1.45 17.92 -0.80
N ALA A 32 -1.11 19.17 -1.15
CA ALA A 32 0.22 19.72 -0.95
C ALA A 32 0.56 19.82 0.54
N ASP A 33 -0.40 20.25 1.36
CA ASP A 33 -0.26 20.28 2.82
C ASP A 33 -0.08 18.87 3.39
N GLY A 34 -0.84 17.88 2.90
CA GLY A 34 -0.68 16.48 3.26
C GLY A 34 0.70 15.92 2.93
N VAL A 35 1.23 16.24 1.74
CA VAL A 35 2.60 15.85 1.35
C VAL A 35 3.63 16.45 2.30
N ARG A 36 3.50 17.74 2.63
CA ARG A 36 4.40 18.41 3.57
C ARG A 36 4.34 17.76 4.96
N LEU A 37 3.14 17.53 5.48
CA LEU A 37 2.92 16.89 6.78
C LEU A 37 3.54 15.49 6.86
N VAL A 38 3.42 14.68 5.80
CA VAL A 38 4.02 13.34 5.75
C VAL A 38 5.55 13.41 5.72
N ARG A 39 6.12 14.36 4.97
CA ARG A 39 7.58 14.50 4.82
C ARG A 39 8.26 15.09 6.06
N GLU A 40 7.59 16.01 6.75
CA GLU A 40 8.13 16.73 7.90
C GLU A 40 7.71 16.12 9.24
N GLY A 41 6.75 15.19 9.24
CA GLY A 41 6.24 14.55 10.45
C GLY A 41 5.86 13.09 10.21
N GLY A 42 4.58 12.85 9.91
CA GLY A 42 4.08 11.50 9.70
C GLY A 42 2.66 11.50 9.16
N GLY A 43 2.25 10.37 8.58
CA GLY A 43 0.90 10.19 8.07
C GLY A 43 0.44 8.74 8.11
N MET A 44 -0.85 8.56 7.94
CA MET A 44 -1.51 7.27 7.90
C MET A 44 -2.16 7.09 6.53
N LEU A 45 -2.00 5.90 5.95
CA LEU A 45 -2.62 5.53 4.68
C LEU A 45 -3.38 4.21 4.84
N ASP A 46 -4.63 4.19 4.40
CA ASP A 46 -5.41 2.96 4.31
C ASP A 46 -5.04 2.17 3.04
N VAL A 47 -4.23 1.13 3.23
CA VAL A 47 -3.81 0.17 2.19
C VAL A 47 -4.56 -1.17 2.29
N SER A 48 -5.69 -1.20 3.00
CA SER A 48 -6.47 -2.42 3.23
C SER A 48 -6.95 -3.08 1.92
N THR A 49 -7.15 -2.29 0.87
CA THR A 49 -7.62 -2.72 -0.45
C THR A 49 -6.61 -3.52 -1.27
N LEU A 50 -5.33 -3.56 -0.87
CA LEU A 50 -4.32 -4.36 -1.57
C LEU A 50 -4.60 -5.86 -1.44
N GLY A 51 -4.44 -6.61 -2.53
CA GLY A 51 -4.47 -8.08 -2.50
C GLY A 51 -3.32 -8.65 -1.66
N LYS A 52 -3.62 -9.62 -0.81
CA LYS A 52 -2.66 -10.24 0.12
C LYS A 52 -2.76 -11.75 -0.04
N LEU A 53 -1.64 -12.40 -0.31
CA LEU A 53 -1.54 -13.86 -0.48
C LEU A 53 -0.47 -14.41 0.46
N ALA A 54 -0.78 -15.49 1.17
CA ALA A 54 0.18 -16.22 1.98
C ALA A 54 0.56 -17.52 1.28
N VAL A 55 1.84 -17.67 0.92
CA VAL A 55 2.38 -18.87 0.26
C VAL A 55 3.16 -19.66 1.30
N ARG A 56 2.91 -20.97 1.40
CA ARG A 56 3.53 -21.85 2.42
C ARG A 56 3.85 -23.23 1.82
N GLY A 57 4.92 -23.84 2.31
CA GLY A 57 5.40 -25.14 1.87
C GLY A 57 6.93 -25.14 1.75
N PRO A 58 7.57 -26.32 1.67
CA PRO A 58 9.03 -26.43 1.53
C PRO A 58 9.54 -25.74 0.26
N ASP A 59 8.75 -25.76 -0.82
CA ASP A 59 9.13 -25.21 -2.12
C ASP A 59 8.61 -23.78 -2.37
N ALA A 60 8.12 -23.08 -1.34
CA ALA A 60 7.48 -21.77 -1.51
C ALA A 60 8.42 -20.72 -2.17
N GLY A 61 9.69 -20.72 -1.79
CA GLY A 61 10.71 -19.85 -2.39
C GLY A 61 10.94 -20.15 -3.87
N ALA A 62 11.26 -21.40 -4.19
CA ALA A 62 11.46 -21.86 -5.56
C ALA A 62 10.22 -21.65 -6.46
N PHE A 63 9.01 -21.75 -5.89
CA PHE A 63 7.78 -21.41 -6.59
C PHE A 63 7.71 -19.92 -6.93
N LEU A 64 8.00 -19.03 -5.98
CA LEU A 64 8.00 -17.58 -6.22
C LEU A 64 9.02 -17.17 -7.28
N ASP A 65 10.18 -17.81 -7.34
CA ASP A 65 11.23 -17.56 -8.36
C ASP A 65 10.77 -17.92 -9.78
N ARG A 66 9.75 -18.78 -9.93
CA ARG A 66 9.15 -19.11 -11.23
C ARG A 66 8.05 -18.14 -11.64
N ILE A 67 7.42 -17.46 -10.68
CA ILE A 67 6.31 -16.52 -10.91
C ILE A 67 6.81 -15.09 -11.05
N TYR A 68 7.82 -14.71 -10.27
CA TYR A 68 8.41 -13.37 -10.25
C TYR A 68 9.76 -13.35 -10.96
N THR A 69 10.14 -12.16 -11.44
CA THR A 69 11.44 -11.92 -12.07
C THR A 69 12.59 -11.75 -11.07
N MET A 70 12.30 -11.75 -9.77
CA MET A 70 13.29 -11.60 -8.69
C MET A 70 13.47 -12.90 -7.91
N ALA A 71 14.65 -13.03 -7.29
CA ALA A 71 14.97 -14.14 -6.41
C ALA A 71 14.35 -13.96 -5.01
N HIS A 72 13.57 -14.96 -4.62
CA HIS A 72 12.88 -15.11 -3.33
C HIS A 72 13.33 -16.38 -2.61
N GLU A 73 13.85 -17.40 -3.30
CA GLU A 73 14.26 -18.69 -2.69
C GLU A 73 15.24 -18.52 -1.52
N ASN A 74 16.22 -17.65 -1.68
CA ASN A 74 17.25 -17.38 -0.66
C ASN A 74 16.98 -16.11 0.15
N GLN A 75 15.75 -15.58 0.14
CA GLN A 75 15.41 -14.34 0.84
C GLN A 75 15.45 -14.53 2.37
N PRO A 76 16.21 -13.71 3.11
CA PRO A 76 16.23 -13.81 4.57
C PRO A 76 14.87 -13.51 5.21
N VAL A 77 14.52 -14.25 6.26
CA VAL A 77 13.30 -14.02 7.04
C VAL A 77 13.26 -12.57 7.58
N GLY A 78 12.10 -11.93 7.50
CA GLY A 78 11.90 -10.55 7.95
C GLY A 78 12.35 -9.48 6.96
N ARG A 79 12.77 -9.86 5.75
CA ARG A 79 13.06 -8.92 4.65
C ARG A 79 11.94 -8.95 3.61
N ALA A 80 11.82 -7.86 2.86
CA ALA A 80 10.98 -7.76 1.67
C ALA A 80 11.87 -7.60 0.43
N ALA A 81 11.45 -8.17 -0.70
CA ALA A 81 12.06 -7.99 -2.01
C ALA A 81 11.09 -7.21 -2.89
N LEU A 82 11.58 -6.15 -3.52
CA LEU A 82 10.85 -5.33 -4.48
C LEU A 82 11.75 -5.12 -5.70
N LEU A 83 11.15 -5.05 -6.89
CA LEU A 83 11.90 -4.81 -8.12
C LEU A 83 12.40 -3.37 -8.05
N ASN A 84 13.71 -3.19 -7.86
CA ASN A 84 14.32 -1.88 -8.00
C ASN A 84 14.61 -1.64 -9.47
N GLU A 85 14.25 -0.46 -9.97
CA GLU A 85 14.87 0.06 -11.18
C GLU A 85 16.35 0.31 -10.88
N ALA A 86 17.22 -0.12 -11.80
CA ALA A 86 18.66 0.12 -11.72
C ALA A 86 18.99 1.60 -11.95
#